data_AF-A0A2E1VUN8-F1
#
_entry.id   AF-A0A2E1VUN8-F1
#
_cell.length_a   1.000
_cell.length_b   1.000
_cell.length_c   1.000
_cell.angle_alpha   90.00
_cell.angle_beta   90.00
_cell.angle_gamma   90.00
#
_symmetry.space_group_name_H-M   'P 1'
#
loop_
_entity.id
_entity.type
_entity.pdbx_description
1 polymer ?
#
loop_
_entity_poly.entity_id
_entity_poly.type
_entity_poly.pdbx_seq_one_letter_code
_entity_poly.pdbx_strand_id
1 'polypeptide(L)'
;MVTIFERAKSYTSAIICIDEIDQIAYEGSPVKVFLQEQMDGLVANNIIVVGATNYPERIAEPVLSRFGARVAVPLPTPVQRGLFIHSPYALANFNQSYF
;
A
#
# COMPACT_ATOMS: atom_id res chain seq x y z
N MET A 1 -5.35 -16.17 17.38
CA MET A 1 -4.71 -16.01 16.05
C MET A 1 -4.09 -14.63 16.03
N VAL A 2 -2.78 -14.52 15.87
CA VAL A 2 -2.06 -13.22 15.95
C VAL A 2 -2.28 -12.44 14.66
N THR A 3 -2.71 -11.19 14.75
CA THR A 3 -2.93 -10.33 13.58
C THR A 3 -1.61 -9.77 13.06
N ILE A 4 -1.57 -9.32 11.79
CA ILE A 4 -0.38 -8.65 11.23
C ILE A 4 -0.01 -7.39 12.03
N PHE A 5 -1.00 -6.70 12.61
CA PHE A 5 -0.82 -5.51 13.44
C PHE A 5 -0.19 -5.84 14.80
N GLU A 6 -0.63 -6.91 15.45
CA GLU A 6 -0.01 -7.40 16.69
C GLU A 6 1.44 -7.84 16.44
N ARG A 7 1.69 -8.53 15.32
CA ARG A 7 3.04 -8.89 14.90
C ARG A 7 3.90 -7.65 14.64
N ALA A 8 3.36 -6.62 13.99
CA ALA A 8 4.10 -5.37 13.76
C ALA A 8 4.46 -4.67 15.09
N LYS A 9 3.55 -4.68 16.07
CA LYS A 9 3.77 -4.11 17.41
C LYS A 9 4.87 -4.82 18.22
N SER A 10 5.27 -6.05 17.87
CA SER A 10 6.38 -6.73 18.55
C SER A 10 7.77 -6.31 18.06
N TYR A 11 7.85 -5.47 17.01
CA TYR A 11 9.10 -4.91 16.51
C TYR A 11 9.29 -3.46 16.94
N THR A 12 10.54 -3.00 16.97
CA THR A 12 10.87 -1.59 17.25
C THR A 12 10.41 -0.63 16.15
N SER A 13 10.30 -1.13 14.91
CA SER A 13 9.76 -0.40 13.75
C SER A 13 9.26 -1.37 12.70
N ALA A 14 8.18 -1.05 12.00
CA ALA A 14 7.66 -1.89 10.92
C ALA A 14 6.94 -1.07 9.82
N ILE A 15 6.87 -1.64 8.63
CA ILE A 15 6.03 -1.14 7.53
C ILE A 15 5.02 -2.24 7.19
N ILE A 16 3.74 -1.89 7.17
CA ILE A 16 2.65 -2.76 6.72
C ILE A 16 2.20 -2.26 5.35
N CYS A 17 2.36 -3.09 4.32
CA CYS A 17 1.87 -2.80 2.97
C CYS A 17 0.58 -3.59 2.71
N ILE A 18 -0.46 -2.89 2.28
CA ILE A 18 -1.76 -3.45 1.90
C ILE A 18 -1.99 -3.08 0.44
N ASP A 19 -1.83 -4.05 -0.46
CA ASP A 19 -2.17 -3.87 -1.86
C ASP A 19 -3.67 -4.07 -2.09
N GLU A 20 -4.20 -3.47 -3.15
CA GLU A 20 -5.63 -3.50 -3.50
C GLU A 20 -6.55 -3.21 -2.31
N ILE A 21 -6.18 -2.21 -1.48
CA ILE A 21 -6.89 -1.93 -0.22
C ILE A 21 -8.39 -1.61 -0.46
N ASP A 22 -8.75 -1.12 -1.64
CA ASP A 22 -10.13 -0.90 -2.05
C ASP A 22 -10.99 -2.18 -2.03
N GLN A 23 -10.40 -3.36 -2.28
CA GLN A 23 -11.14 -4.63 -2.24
C GLN A 23 -11.53 -5.05 -0.83
N ILE A 24 -10.86 -4.53 0.20
CA ILE A 24 -11.13 -4.89 1.60
C ILE A 24 -11.69 -3.72 2.41
N ALA A 25 -11.51 -2.48 1.97
CA ALA A 25 -11.89 -1.28 2.71
C ALA A 25 -13.00 -0.47 2.03
N TYR A 26 -13.84 -1.11 1.21
CA TYR A 26 -15.00 -0.50 0.56
C TYR A 26 -16.19 -0.28 1.52
N GLU A 27 -17.17 0.51 1.08
CA GLU A 27 -18.38 0.75 1.87
C GLU A 27 -19.21 -0.52 2.08
N GLY A 28 -19.48 -0.84 3.35
CA GLY A 28 -20.15 -2.08 3.75
C GLY A 28 -19.21 -3.26 4.04
N SER A 29 -17.90 -3.12 3.82
CA SER A 29 -16.94 -4.14 4.23
C SER A 29 -16.84 -4.23 5.77
N PRO A 30 -16.92 -5.42 6.38
CA PRO A 30 -16.67 -5.60 7.82
C PRO A 30 -15.19 -5.34 8.18
N VAL A 31 -14.28 -5.56 7.22
CA VAL A 31 -12.83 -5.33 7.41
C VAL A 31 -12.52 -3.85 7.59
N LYS A 32 -13.38 -2.96 7.08
CA LYS A 32 -13.29 -1.50 7.26
C LYS A 32 -13.18 -1.10 8.73
N VAL A 33 -14.01 -1.68 9.60
CA VAL A 33 -14.05 -1.35 11.03
C VAL A 33 -12.77 -1.84 11.71
N PHE A 34 -12.37 -3.08 11.41
CA PHE A 34 -11.13 -3.65 11.91
C PHE A 34 -9.89 -2.81 11.54
N LEU A 35 -9.77 -2.37 10.28
CA LEU A 35 -8.63 -1.55 9.84
C LEU A 35 -8.56 -0.22 10.60
N GLN A 36 -9.70 0.46 10.82
CA GLN A 36 -9.74 1.70 11.60
C GLN A 36 -9.25 1.49 13.03
N GLU A 37 -9.80 0.48 13.72
CA GLU A 37 -9.42 0.17 15.11
C GLU A 37 -7.93 -0.18 15.23
N GLN A 38 -7.41 -0.97 14.29
CA GLN A 38 -6.00 -1.32 14.28
C GLN A 38 -5.11 -0.09 14.03
N MET A 39 -5.45 0.75 13.04
CA MET A 39 -4.69 1.96 12.69
C MET A 39 -4.72 3.00 13.81
N ASP A 40 -5.86 3.21 14.47
CA ASP A 40 -5.98 4.11 15.62
C ASP A 40 -5.04 3.65 16.77
N GLY A 41 -4.87 2.34 16.92
CA GLY A 41 -3.92 1.74 17.88
C GLY A 41 -2.44 1.81 17.48
N LEU A 42 -2.09 2.36 16.32
CA LEU A 42 -0.69 2.49 15.86
C LEU A 42 -0.08 3.86 16.13
N VAL A 43 -0.86 4.89 16.47
CA VAL A 43 -0.40 6.30 16.54
C VAL A 43 0.82 6.51 17.45
N ALA A 44 0.96 5.74 18.53
CA ALA A 44 2.10 5.81 19.46
C ALA A 44 3.31 4.93 19.06
N ASN A 45 3.21 4.16 17.97
CA ASN A 45 4.23 3.21 17.52
C ASN A 45 5.00 3.74 16.31
N ASN A 46 6.24 3.28 16.13
CA ASN A 46 7.03 3.56 14.93
C ASN A 46 6.65 2.63 13.75
N ILE A 47 5.36 2.62 13.40
CA ILE A 47 4.78 1.74 12.38
C ILE A 47 4.13 2.58 11.29
N ILE A 48 4.48 2.30 10.03
CA ILE A 48 3.90 2.95 8.86
C ILE A 48 2.97 1.96 8.17
N VAL A 49 1.76 2.41 7.82
CA VAL A 49 0.82 1.66 6.98
C VAL A 49 0.76 2.29 5.60
N VAL A 50 1.00 1.50 4.57
CA VAL A 50 0.92 1.91 3.16
C VAL A 50 -0.21 1.13 2.50
N GLY A 51 -1.26 1.84 2.11
CA GLY A 51 -2.33 1.29 1.26
C GLY A 51 -2.07 1.65 -0.20
N ALA A 52 -2.11 0.65 -1.08
CA ALA A 52 -2.04 0.84 -2.53
C ALA A 52 -3.39 0.48 -3.16
N THR A 53 -3.79 1.27 -4.16
CA THR A 53 -5.01 1.03 -4.94
C THR A 53 -4.94 1.75 -6.29
N ASN A 54 -5.65 1.21 -7.27
CA ASN A 54 -5.92 1.89 -8.54
C ASN A 54 -7.23 2.72 -8.50
N TYR A 55 -8.06 2.55 -7.46
CA TYR A 55 -9.41 3.10 -7.34
C TYR A 55 -9.62 3.75 -5.97
N PRO A 56 -8.94 4.88 -5.66
CA PRO A 56 -9.03 5.53 -4.34
C PRO A 56 -10.47 5.92 -3.95
N GLU A 57 -11.33 6.18 -4.92
CA GLU A 57 -12.75 6.50 -4.72
C GLU A 57 -13.59 5.32 -4.19
N ARG A 58 -13.08 4.09 -4.29
CA ARG A 58 -13.75 2.90 -3.75
C ARG A 58 -13.45 2.65 -2.28
N ILE A 59 -12.46 3.34 -1.72
CA ILE A 59 -12.13 3.23 -0.30
C ILE A 59 -13.15 4.03 0.51
N ALA A 60 -13.70 3.41 1.53
CA ALA A 60 -14.62 4.07 2.45
C ALA A 60 -13.94 5.23 3.20
N GLU A 61 -14.62 6.37 3.27
CA GLU A 61 -14.10 7.60 3.87
C GLU A 61 -13.55 7.42 5.30
N PRO A 62 -14.19 6.61 6.19
CA PRO A 62 -13.66 6.40 7.53
C PRO A 62 -12.26 5.76 7.56
N VAL A 63 -11.94 4.83 6.66
CA VAL A 63 -10.58 4.26 6.55
C VAL A 63 -9.64 5.29 5.91
N LEU A 64 -10.10 5.96 4.84
CA LEU A 64 -9.30 6.94 4.13
C LEU A 64 -8.86 8.10 5.03
N SER A 65 -9.68 8.47 6.03
CA SER A 65 -9.38 9.50 7.03
C SER A 65 -8.19 9.20 7.95
N ARG A 66 -7.77 7.93 8.08
CA ARG A 66 -6.63 7.52 8.92
C ARG A 66 -5.28 7.62 8.20
N PHE A 67 -5.29 7.74 6.87
CA PHE A 67 -4.06 7.94 6.11
C PHE A 67 -3.64 9.40 6.17
N GLY A 68 -2.46 9.67 6.75
CA GLY A 68 -1.92 11.03 6.87
C GLY A 68 -1.37 11.61 5.56
N ALA A 69 -1.14 10.78 4.54
CA ALA A 69 -0.62 11.21 3.24
C ALA A 69 -1.31 10.46 2.10
N ARG A 70 -1.51 11.17 0.99
CA ARG A 70 -1.99 10.60 -0.28
C ARG A 70 -0.97 10.91 -1.35
N VAL A 71 -0.44 9.87 -1.99
CA VAL A 71 0.59 10.00 -3.03
C VAL A 71 0.03 9.44 -4.33
N ALA A 72 -0.16 10.31 -5.32
CA ALA A 72 -0.53 9.89 -6.66
C ALA A 72 0.72 9.42 -7.42
N VAL A 73 0.64 8.24 -8.03
CA VAL A 73 1.69 7.72 -8.91
C VAL A 73 1.24 7.88 -10.36
N PRO A 74 1.67 8.93 -11.08
CA PRO A 74 1.28 9.13 -12.46
C PRO A 74 2.01 8.15 -13.37
N LEU A 75 1.52 8.04 -14.62
CA LEU A 75 2.27 7.35 -15.66
C LEU A 75 3.67 7.97 -15.82
N PRO A 76 4.70 7.14 -16.04
CA PRO A 76 6.07 7.64 -16.15
C PRO A 76 6.24 8.51 -17.41
N THR A 77 6.98 9.61 -17.27
CA THR A 77 7.38 10.49 -18.39
C THR A 77 8.27 9.75 -19.39
N PRO A 78 8.43 10.24 -20.64
CA PRO A 78 9.36 9.63 -21.60
C PRO A 78 10.79 9.45 -21.06
N VAL A 79 11.28 10.44 -20.29
CA VAL A 79 12.62 10.38 -19.65
C VAL A 79 12.65 9.26 -18.60
N GLN A 80 11.65 9.17 -17.72
CA GLN A 80 11.56 8.10 -16.72
C GLN A 80 11.41 6.72 -17.36
N ARG A 81 10.64 6.60 -18.46
CA ARG A 81 10.56 5.36 -19.25
C ARG A 81 11.92 4.96 -19.82
N GLY A 82 12.68 5.94 -20.32
CA GLY A 82 14.08 5.74 -20.71
C GLY A 82 14.92 5.17 -19.56
N LEU A 83 14.79 5.72 -18.34
CA LEU A 83 15.49 5.22 -17.15
C LEU A 83 15.08 3.79 -16.79
N PHE A 84 13.81 3.42 -16.93
CA PHE A 84 13.38 2.03 -16.72
C PHE A 84 14.06 1.09 -17.72
N ILE A 85 14.05 1.40 -19.02
CA ILE A 85 14.62 0.52 -20.06
C ILE A 85 16.13 0.31 -19.87
N HIS A 86 16.86 1.36 -19.50
CA HIS A 86 18.32 1.31 -19.34
C HIS A 86 18.75 0.90 -17.92
N SER A 87 17.79 0.68 -17.03
CA SER A 87 18.06 0.15 -15.70
C SER A 87 18.61 -1.27 -15.85
N PRO A 88 19.71 -1.63 -15.17
CA PRO A 88 20.20 -3.01 -15.16
C PRO A 88 19.14 -4.01 -14.68
N TYR A 89 18.13 -3.56 -13.92
CA TYR A 89 16.98 -4.37 -13.51
C TYR A 89 15.95 -4.64 -14.62
N ALA A 90 15.86 -3.79 -15.65
CA ALA A 90 14.99 -4.06 -16.81
C ALA A 90 15.70 -4.94 -17.82
N LEU A 91 17.00 -4.72 -18.05
CA LEU A 91 17.80 -5.52 -18.97
C LEU A 91 17.91 -7.00 -18.55
N ALA A 92 17.76 -7.30 -17.25
CA ALA A 92 17.71 -8.67 -16.74
C ALA A 92 16.47 -9.47 -17.21
N ASN A 93 15.37 -8.79 -17.57
CA ASN A 93 14.10 -9.43 -17.97
C ASN A 93 13.84 -9.39 -19.48
N PHE A 94 14.63 -8.66 -20.28
CA PHE A 94 14.49 -8.61 -21.74
C PHE A 94 15.08 -9.83 -22.47
N ASN A 95 15.80 -10.71 -21.77
CA ASN A 95 16.40 -11.93 -22.34
C ASN A 95 15.53 -13.20 -22.16
N GLN A 96 14.28 -13.10 -21.69
CA GLN A 96 13.30 -14.18 -21.80
C GLN A 96 12.23 -13.81 -22.82
N SER A 97 12.38 -14.42 -23.99
CA SER A 97 11.57 -14.28 -25.19
C SER A 97 10.08 -14.56 -24.94
N TYR A 98 9.23 -13.56 -25.20
CA TYR A 98 7.85 -13.75 -25.64
C TYR A 98 7.58 -12.82 -26.83
N PHE A 99 8.17 -13.21 -27.97
CA PHE A 99 7.57 -13.13 -29.29
C PHE A 99 7.68 -14.52 -29.91
#